data_AF-A0A1F2RBF8-F1
#
_entry.id   AF-A0A1F2RBF8-F1
#
_cell.length_a   1.000
_cell.length_b   1.000
_cell.length_c   1.000
_cell.angle_alpha   90.00
_cell.angle_beta   90.00
_cell.angle_gamma   90.00
#
_symmetry.space_group_name_H-M   'P 1'
#
loop_
_entity.id
_entity.type
_entity.pdbx_description
1 polymer ?
#
loop_
_entity_poly.entity_id
_entity_poly.type
_entity_poly.pdbx_seq_one_letter_code
_entity_poly.pdbx_strand_id
1 'polypeptide(L)' 'MNRTATHGDCGGEGRVTVDELVKGVNIALGNMPLDRCPRFDANGNGRVTIDTSWCARSTPR' A
#
# COMPACT_ATOMS: atom_id res chain seq x y z
N MET A 1 11.77 6.31 16.82
CA MET A 1 10.31 6.46 16.92
C MET A 1 9.80 7.12 15.63
N ASN A 2 9.46 6.33 14.62
CA ASN A 2 8.48 6.66 13.56
C ASN A 2 8.32 5.40 12.68
N ARG A 3 7.51 4.45 13.15
CA ARG A 3 7.27 3.16 12.48
C ARG A 3 5.86 3.18 11.88
N THR A 4 5.69 3.76 10.70
CA THR A 4 4.40 3.75 9.97
C THR A 4 4.63 3.62 8.47
N ALA A 5 5.40 2.62 8.05
CA ALA A 5 5.38 2.17 6.66
C ALA A 5 4.27 1.10 6.50
N THR A 6 3.02 1.48 6.78
CA THR A 6 1.85 0.69 6.44
C THR A 6 1.67 0.76 4.93
N HIS A 7 1.97 -0.35 4.26
CA HIS A 7 1.84 -0.45 2.82
C HIS A 7 0.38 -0.20 2.43
N GLY A 8 0.15 0.64 1.42
CA GLY A 8 -1.21 1.04 1.02
C GLY A 8 -1.91 2.08 1.90
N ASP A 9 -1.28 2.61 2.96
CA ASP A 9 -1.81 3.76 3.73
C ASP A 9 -1.56 5.06 2.95
N CYS A 10 -2.36 5.34 1.94
CA CYS A 10 -2.26 6.55 1.14
C CYS A 10 -2.62 7.81 1.94
N GLY A 11 -3.41 7.68 3.00
CA GLY A 11 -3.84 8.76 3.87
C GLY A 11 -2.79 9.21 4.89
N GLY A 12 -1.82 8.36 5.22
CA GLY A 12 -0.83 8.64 6.25
C GLY A 12 -1.37 8.46 7.68
N GLU A 13 -2.51 7.79 7.85
CA GLU A 13 -3.17 7.64 9.14
C GLU A 13 -2.63 6.46 9.96
N GLY A 14 -1.63 5.75 9.44
CA GLY A 14 -1.04 4.57 10.07
C GLY A 14 -1.97 3.37 10.08
N ARG A 15 -3.04 3.40 9.28
CA ARG A 15 -4.01 2.32 9.08
C ARG A 15 -4.44 2.31 7.62
N VAL A 16 -4.79 1.12 7.11
CA VAL A 16 -5.34 0.96 5.77
C VAL A 16 -6.86 0.79 5.89
N THR A 17 -7.60 1.69 5.26
CA THR A 17 -9.05 1.67 5.16
C THR A 17 -9.52 0.91 3.93
N VAL A 18 -10.81 0.56 3.89
CA VAL A 18 -11.40 -0.09 2.71
C VAL A 18 -11.31 0.81 1.47
N ASP A 19 -11.41 2.14 1.62
CA ASP A 19 -11.21 3.09 0.53
C ASP A 19 -9.83 2.97 -0.11
N GLU A 20 -8.80 2.78 0.72
CA GLU A 20 -7.45 2.56 0.26
C GLU A 20 -7.31 1.20 -0.44
N LEU A 21 -7.93 0.14 0.08
CA LEU A 21 -7.98 -1.15 -0.63
C LEU A 21 -8.63 -1.01 -2.02
N VAL A 22 -9.74 -0.26 -2.13
CA VAL A 22 -10.41 0.00 -3.41
C VAL A 22 -9.51 0.79 -4.36
N LYS A 23 -8.76 1.78 -3.86
CA LYS A 23 -7.74 2.49 -4.66
C LYS A 23 -6.65 1.54 -5.14
N GLY A 24 -6.14 0.68 -4.26
CA GLY A 24 -5.12 -0.33 -4.59
C GLY A 24 -5.59 -1.31 -5.67
N VAL A 25 -6.84 -1.77 -5.60
CA VAL A 25 -7.45 -2.62 -6.64
C VAL A 25 -7.57 -1.86 -7.96
N ASN A 26 -7.99 -0.60 -7.96
CA ASN A 26 -8.04 0.20 -9.18
C ASN A 26 -6.66 0.42 -9.80
N ILE A 27 -5.61 0.58 -8.99
CA ILE A 27 -4.23 0.67 -9.48
C ILE A 27 -3.76 -0.69 -10.02
N ALA A 28 -4.07 -1.79 -9.34
CA ALA A 28 -3.74 -3.15 -9.79
C ALA A 28 -4.44 -3.52 -11.11
N LEU A 29 -5.66 -3.02 -11.34
CA LEU A 29 -6.41 -3.18 -12.58
C LEU A 29 -5.95 -2.23 -13.70
N GLY A 30 -5.04 -1.29 -13.42
CA GLY A 30 -4.58 -0.29 -14.39
C GLY A 30 -5.58 0.84 -14.64
N ASN A 31 -6.66 0.93 -13.85
CA ASN A 31 -7.65 2.00 -13.93
C ASN A 31 -7.16 3.31 -13.28
N MET A 32 -6.10 3.24 -12.47
CA MET A 32 -5.53 4.38 -11.76
C MET A 32 -4.00 4.30 -11.77
N PRO A 33 -3.28 5.41 -12.00
CA PRO A 33 -1.82 5.39 -12.00
C PRO A 33 -1.27 5.22 -10.59
N LEU A 34 -0.12 4.55 -10.48
CA LEU A 34 0.54 4.22 -9.21
C LEU A 34 1.03 5.46 -8.45
N ASP A 35 1.28 6.56 -9.15
CA ASP A 35 1.58 7.89 -8.58
C ASP A 35 0.49 8.40 -7.63
N ARG A 36 -0.75 7.92 -7.75
CA ARG A 36 -1.84 8.29 -6.85
C ARG A 36 -1.63 7.76 -5.44
N CYS A 37 -0.90 6.66 -5.30
CA CYS A 37 -0.48 6.14 -4.02
C CYS A 37 0.74 5.22 -4.18
N PRO A 38 1.96 5.79 -4.14
CA PRO A 38 3.21 5.03 -4.28
C PRO A 38 3.41 3.99 -3.17
N ARG A 39 2.72 4.16 -2.04
CA ARG A 39 2.76 3.21 -0.92
C ARG A 39 2.18 1.83 -1.26
N PHE A 40 1.49 1.67 -2.39
CA PHE A 40 1.11 0.35 -2.92
C PHE A 40 2.27 -0.43 -3.55
N ASP A 41 3.31 0.26 -4.02
CA ASP A 41 4.54 -0.33 -4.58
C ASP A 41 5.71 -0.14 -3.62
N ALA A 42 5.57 -0.67 -2.41
CA ALA A 42 6.58 -0.49 -1.38
C ALA A 42 7.90 -1.22 -1.69
N ASN A 43 7.91 -2.14 -2.66
CA ASN A 43 9.11 -2.81 -3.15
C ASN A 43 9.68 -2.17 -4.43
N GLY A 44 9.04 -1.12 -4.98
CA GLY A 44 9.54 -0.36 -6.12
C GLY A 44 9.61 -1.16 -7.42
N ASN A 45 8.78 -2.18 -7.58
CA ASN A 45 8.79 -3.04 -8.78
C ASN A 45 7.77 -2.61 -9.84
N GLY A 46 7.04 -1.50 -9.60
CA GLY A 46 6.01 -0.96 -10.48
C GLY A 46 4.74 -1.79 -10.52
N ARG A 47 4.53 -2.72 -9.59
CA ARG A 47 3.36 -3.62 -9.56
C ARG A 47 2.68 -3.56 -8.20
N VAL A 48 1.34 -3.44 -8.23
CA VAL A 48 0.52 -3.60 -7.03
C VAL A 48 0.15 -5.06 -6.88
N THR A 49 0.68 -5.70 -5.85
CA THR A 49 0.38 -7.10 -5.51
C THR A 49 -0.26 -7.14 -4.14
N ILE A 50 -1.54 -7.50 -4.02
CA ILE A 50 -2.22 -7.63 -2.72
C ILE A 50 -1.85 -8.98 -2.13
N ASP A 51 -0.86 -9.02 -1.23
CA ASP A 51 -0.44 -10.25 -0.57
C ASP A 51 -0.10 -10.01 0.91
N THR A 52 0.03 -11.09 1.68
CA THR A 52 0.34 -11.10 3.11
C THR A 52 1.65 -10.37 3.46
N SER A 53 2.57 -10.14 2.51
CA SER A 53 3.76 -9.31 2.72
C SER A 53 3.45 -7.86 3.13
N TRP A 54 2.23 -7.38 2.90
CA TRP A 54 1.76 -6.06 3.33
C TRP A 54 1.65 -5.96 4.87
N CYS A 55 1.31 -7.06 5.53
CA CYS A 55 1.34 -7.19 6.99
C CYS A 55 2.69 -7.68 7.51
N ALA A 56 3.40 -8.56 6.80
CA ALA A 56 4.64 -9.16 7.33
C ALA A 56 5.80 -8.17 7.53
N ARG A 57 5.86 -7.07 6.75
CA ARG A 57 6.85 -5.98 6.98
C ARG A 57 6.42 -4.97 8.07
N SER A 58 5.25 -5.16 8.66
CA SER A 58 4.71 -4.30 9.73
C SER A 58 5.13 -4.74 11.14
N THR A 59 5.67 -5.95 11.29
CA THR A 59 6.23 -6.44 12.56
C THR A 59 7.76 -6.32 12.55
N PRO A 60 8.32 -5.38 13.32
CA PRO A 60 9.72 -5.49 13.71
C PRO A 60 9.84 -6.71 14.64
N ARG A 61 10.88 -7.52 14.47
CA ARG A 61 11.43 -8.23 15.63
C ARG A 61 11.89 -7.21 16.68
#